data_AF-A0P2J1-F1
#
_entry.id   AF-A0P2J1-F1
#
_cell.length_a   1.000
_cell.length_b   1.000
_cell.length_c   1.000
_cell.angle_alpha   90.00
_cell.angle_beta   90.00
_cell.angle_gamma   90.00
#
_symmetry.space_group_name_H-M   'P 1'
#
loop_
_entity.id
_entity.type
_entity.pdbx_description
1 polymer ?
#
loop_
_entity_poly.entity_id
_entity_poly.type
_entity_poly.pdbx_seq_one_letter_code
_entity_poly.pdbx_strand_id
1 'polypeptide(L)'
;MASIPQEVTEAISYDGKDHGEGEKGYWFIHPLGDIVTACAQAGLAVVELREYGHTIREPEYDCYEGRAAQIPMSYCLVAQKLTSAKGR
;
A
#
# COMPACT_ATOMS: atom_id res chain seq x y z
N MET A 1 -7.32 -2.16 16.49
CA MET A 1 -8.36 -1.11 16.56
C MET A 1 -8.41 -0.46 15.19
N ALA A 2 -9.59 -0.25 14.61
CA ALA A 2 -9.68 0.48 13.35
C ALA A 2 -9.19 1.91 13.57
N SER A 3 -8.15 2.31 12.84
CA SER A 3 -7.64 3.69 12.89
C SER A 3 -8.68 4.64 12.31
N ILE A 4 -8.84 5.81 12.93
CA ILE A 4 -9.60 6.92 12.34
C ILE A 4 -8.96 7.22 10.99
N PRO A 5 -9.73 7.27 9.87
CA PRO A 5 -9.14 7.55 8.57
C PRO A 5 -8.55 8.96 8.57
N GLN A 6 -7.44 9.11 7.86
CA GLN A 6 -6.86 10.43 7.64
C GLN A 6 -7.67 11.15 6.57
N GLU A 7 -8.23 12.31 6.93
CA GLU A 7 -8.83 13.22 5.95
C GLU A 7 -7.72 13.89 5.13
N VAL A 8 -7.94 13.97 3.82
CA VAL A 8 -7.08 14.72 2.89
C VAL A 8 -7.96 15.64 2.04
N THR A 9 -7.44 16.81 1.71
CA THR A 9 -8.14 17.79 0.87
C THR A 9 -7.34 18.14 -0.38
N GLU A 10 -6.14 17.59 -0.54
CA GLU A 10 -5.29 17.72 -1.71
C GLU A 10 -5.91 16.98 -2.91
N ALA A 11 -5.85 17.60 -4.08
CA ALA A 11 -6.32 16.99 -5.32
C ALA A 11 -5.45 15.76 -5.67
N ILE A 12 -6.11 14.62 -5.92
CA ILE A 12 -5.42 13.40 -6.35
C ILE A 12 -5.08 13.52 -7.84
N SER A 13 -3.79 13.68 -8.14
CA SER A 13 -3.25 13.69 -9.51
C SER A 13 -2.20 12.58 -9.70
N TYR A 14 -1.96 12.20 -10.95
CA TYR A 14 -0.96 11.19 -11.34
C TYR A 14 0.05 11.72 -12.36
N ASP A 15 0.10 13.04 -12.57
CA ASP A 15 1.03 13.71 -13.47
C ASP A 15 2.28 14.25 -12.75
N GLY A 16 2.42 13.91 -11.46
CA GLY A 16 3.54 14.33 -10.61
C GLY A 16 3.52 15.82 -10.25
N LYS A 17 2.38 16.50 -10.41
CA LYS A 17 2.21 17.93 -10.09
C LYS A 17 1.18 18.12 -9.00
N ASP A 18 1.42 19.12 -8.15
CA ASP A 18 0.43 19.61 -7.19
C ASP A 18 -0.62 20.47 -7.93
N HIS A 19 -1.90 20.12 -7.76
CA HIS A 19 -3.05 20.84 -8.33
C HIS A 19 -3.88 21.58 -7.26
N GLY A 20 -3.38 21.67 -6.02
CA GLY A 20 -4.04 22.36 -4.92
C GLY A 20 -5.18 21.54 -4.29
N GLU A 21 -6.19 22.25 -3.76
CA GLU A 21 -7.33 21.60 -3.09
C GLU A 21 -8.25 20.89 -4.08
N GLY A 22 -8.68 19.67 -3.72
CA GLY A 22 -9.66 18.86 -4.40
C GLY A 22 -10.83 18.48 -3.49
N GLU A 23 -11.56 17.43 -3.87
CA GLU A 23 -12.60 16.88 -3.00
C GLU A 23 -11.99 16.19 -1.76
N LYS A 24 -12.73 16.21 -0.64
CA LYS A 24 -12.30 15.56 0.60
C LYS A 24 -12.18 14.04 0.40
N GLY A 25 -10.97 13.52 0.55
CA GLY A 25 -10.65 12.09 0.56
C GLY A 25 -10.43 11.54 1.97
N TYR A 26 -10.43 10.20 2.09
CA TYR A 26 -10.19 9.48 3.35
C TYR A 26 -9.21 8.33 3.12
N TRP A 27 -8.08 8.35 3.84
CA TRP A 27 -7.07 7.29 3.79
C TRP A 27 -7.16 6.38 5.00
N PHE A 28 -7.27 5.08 4.73
CA PHE A 28 -7.25 4.03 5.76
C PHE A 28 -5.84 3.44 5.83
N ILE A 29 -5.06 3.90 6.81
CA ILE A 29 -3.69 3.45 6.98
C ILE A 29 -3.69 2.12 7.72
N HIS A 30 -3.10 1.10 7.10
CA HIS A 30 -2.95 -0.23 7.68
C HIS A 30 -1.47 -0.60 7.76
N PRO A 31 -0.99 -1.13 8.90
CA PRO A 31 0.31 -1.78 8.97
C PRO A 31 0.41 -2.92 7.95
N LEU A 32 1.56 -3.07 7.29
CA LEU A 32 1.77 -4.17 6.34
C LEU A 32 1.56 -5.54 6.99
N GLY A 33 1.95 -5.70 8.26
CA GLY A 33 1.70 -6.91 9.04
C GLY A 33 0.22 -7.24 9.21
N ASP A 34 -0.64 -6.23 9.37
CA ASP A 34 -2.09 -6.43 9.48
C ASP A 34 -2.67 -6.91 8.15
N ILE A 35 -2.21 -6.34 7.03
CA ILE A 35 -2.62 -6.74 5.67
C ILE A 35 -2.24 -8.21 5.41
N VAL A 36 -0.98 -8.58 5.68
CA VAL A 36 -0.49 -9.95 5.49
C VAL A 36 -1.23 -10.93 6.40
N THR A 37 -1.47 -10.55 7.66
CA THR A 37 -2.24 -11.38 8.61
C THR A 37 -3.68 -11.56 8.15
N ALA A 38 -4.31 -10.51 7.61
CA ALA A 38 -5.66 -10.58 7.06
C ALA A 38 -5.74 -11.51 5.84
N CYS A 39 -4.74 -11.52 4.95
CA CYS A 39 -4.68 -12.49 3.86
C CYS A 39 -4.70 -13.93 4.38
N ALA A 40 -3.87 -14.23 5.38
CA ALA A 40 -3.81 -15.56 5.99
C ALA A 40 -5.15 -15.94 6.66
N GLN A 41 -5.76 -15.03 7.41
CA GLN A 41 -7.07 -15.24 8.05
C GLN A 41 -8.19 -15.45 7.04
N ALA A 42 -8.10 -14.81 5.86
CA ALA A 42 -9.03 -15.00 4.76
C ALA A 42 -8.79 -16.30 3.96
N GLY A 43 -7.80 -17.12 4.34
CA GLY A 43 -7.45 -18.35 3.64
C GLY A 43 -6.74 -18.12 2.29
N LEU A 44 -6.15 -16.94 2.11
CA LEU A 44 -5.32 -16.64 0.95
C LEU A 44 -3.87 -17.01 1.23
N ALA A 45 -3.21 -17.62 0.25
CA ALA A 45 -1.76 -17.81 0.26
C ALA A 45 -1.09 -16.58 -0.33
N VAL A 46 -0.16 -15.97 0.43
CA VAL A 46 0.73 -14.93 -0.09
C VAL A 46 1.74 -15.60 -1.03
N VAL A 47 1.73 -15.17 -2.29
CA VAL A 47 2.60 -15.68 -3.36
C VAL A 47 3.84 -14.81 -3.48
N GLU A 48 3.65 -13.50 -3.42
CA GLU A 48 4.72 -12.51 -3.50
C GLU A 48 4.41 -11.35 -2.56
N LEU A 49 5.41 -10.95 -1.78
CA LEU A 49 5.46 -9.65 -1.13
C LEU A 49 6.82 -9.04 -1.51
N ARG A 50 6.79 -7.97 -2.30
CA ARG A 50 7.99 -7.28 -2.75
C ARG A 50 7.91 -5.80 -2.41
N GLU A 51 8.89 -5.33 -1.67
CA GLU A 51 9.04 -3.94 -1.28
C GLU A 51 9.93 -3.18 -2.28
N TYR A 52 9.63 -1.90 -2.47
CA TYR A 52 10.36 -1.00 -3.36
C TYR A 52 10.72 0.30 -2.64
N GLY A 53 11.90 0.83 -2.98
CA GLY A 53 12.41 2.08 -2.44
C GLY A 53 11.91 3.34 -3.13
N HIS A 54 11.04 3.24 -4.16
CA HIS A 54 10.42 4.40 -4.82
C HIS A 54 9.00 4.60 -4.31
N THR A 55 8.56 5.86 -4.25
CA THR A 55 7.18 6.20 -3.88
C THR A 55 6.25 5.98 -5.07
N ILE A 56 5.01 5.62 -4.78
CA ILE A 56 3.89 5.64 -5.76
C ILE A 56 2.90 6.76 -5.43
N ARG A 57 3.31 7.66 -4.54
CA ARG A 57 2.50 8.69 -3.89
C ARG A 57 3.08 10.08 -4.17
N GLU A 58 2.65 11.08 -3.41
CA GLU A 58 2.96 12.49 -3.66
C GLU A 58 4.48 12.80 -3.58
N PRO A 59 4.96 13.84 -4.28
CA PRO A 59 6.39 14.13 -4.46
C PRO A 59 7.17 14.42 -3.17
N GLU A 60 6.49 14.72 -2.06
CA GLU A 60 7.12 15.00 -0.76
C GLU A 60 7.94 13.81 -0.25
N TYR A 61 7.60 12.60 -0.68
CA TYR A 61 8.30 11.37 -0.32
C TYR A 61 9.56 11.10 -1.17
N ASP A 62 9.78 11.84 -2.26
CA ASP A 62 10.98 11.68 -3.12
C ASP A 62 12.28 11.91 -2.34
N CYS A 63 12.22 12.66 -1.24
CA CYS A 63 13.37 12.88 -0.36
C CYS A 63 13.91 11.59 0.29
N TYR A 64 13.15 10.49 0.28
CA TYR A 64 13.54 9.19 0.82
C TYR A 64 14.10 8.24 -0.25
N GLU A 65 14.03 8.59 -1.53
CA GLU A 65 14.56 7.75 -2.60
C GLU A 65 16.10 7.78 -2.66
N GLY A 66 16.71 6.65 -2.97
CA GLY A 66 18.16 6.53 -3.17
C GLY A 66 19.01 6.70 -1.90
N ARG A 67 18.41 6.58 -0.71
CA ARG A 67 19.14 6.71 0.56
C ARG A 67 20.03 5.49 0.80
N ALA A 68 21.18 5.72 1.46
CA ALA A 68 22.10 4.64 1.84
C ALA A 68 21.44 3.56 2.71
N ALA A 69 20.55 3.98 3.62
CA ALA A 69 19.59 3.10 4.29
C ALA A 69 18.22 3.30 3.64
N GLN A 70 17.94 2.51 2.61
CA GLN A 70 16.70 2.63 1.83
C GLN A 70 15.51 2.09 2.62
N ILE A 71 14.50 2.93 2.82
CA ILE A 71 13.21 2.51 3.39
C ILE A 71 12.29 1.98 2.28
N PRO A 72 11.47 0.95 2.55
CA PRO A 72 10.32 0.61 1.72
C PRO A 72 9.34 1.79 1.65
N MET A 73 9.04 2.24 0.45
CA MET A 73 8.08 3.33 0.18
C MET A 73 6.83 2.84 -0.55
N SER A 74 6.94 1.74 -1.27
CA SER A 74 5.81 1.06 -1.90
C SER A 74 6.04 -0.45 -1.91
N TYR A 75 4.99 -1.22 -2.18
CA TYR A 75 5.08 -2.67 -2.24
C TYR A 75 4.11 -3.26 -3.27
N CYS A 76 4.42 -4.45 -3.75
CA CYS A 76 3.52 -5.33 -4.46
C CYS A 76 3.18 -6.52 -3.56
N LEU A 77 1.88 -6.81 -3.42
CA LEU A 77 1.39 -7.99 -2.72
C LEU A 77 0.51 -8.80 -3.68
N VAL A 78 0.89 -10.05 -3.89
CA VAL A 78 0.10 -11.03 -4.64
C VAL A 78 -0.36 -12.10 -3.67
N ALA A 79 -1.67 -12.23 -3.49
CA ALA A 79 -2.28 -13.27 -2.69
C ALA A 79 -3.31 -14.04 -3.53
N GLN A 80 -3.29 -15.37 -3.40
CA GLN A 80 -4.16 -16.24 -4.19
C GLN A 80 -5.00 -17.14 -3.29
N LYS A 81 -6.23 -17.42 -3.72
CA LYS A 81 -7.05 -18.43 -3.06
C LYS A 81 -6.44 -19.81 -3.30
N LEU A 82 -6.22 -20.57 -2.22
CA LEU A 82 -5.86 -21.97 -2.34
C LEU A 82 -7.05 -22.73 -2.92
N THR A 83 -6.98 -23.08 -4.20
CA THR A 83 -7.92 -24.06 -4.76
C THR A 83 -7.48 -25.43 -4.25
N SER A 84 -8.31 -26.10 -3.44
CA SER A 84 -8.08 -27.51 -3.11
C SER A 84 -7.89 -28.26 -4.42
N ALA A 85 -6.77 -28.99 -4.54
CA ALA A 85 -6.64 -30.00 -5.58
C ALA A 85 -7.89 -30.88 -5.47
N LYS A 86 -8.70 -30.88 -6.52
CA LYS A 86 -9.89 -31.74 -6.63
C LYS A 86 -9.44 -33.15 -6.24
N GLY A 87 -10.10 -33.72 -5.23
CA GLY A 87 -9.68 -34.95 -4.55
C GLY A 87 -9.18 -36.02 -5.51
N ARG A 88 -8.03 -36.59 -5.18
CA ARG A 88 -7.66 -37.93 -5.65
C ARG A 88 -8.40 -38.96 -4.82
#